data_AF-A0A414HUD8-F1
#
_entry.id   AF-A0A414HUD8-F1
#
_cell.length_a   1.000
_cell.length_b   1.000
_cell.length_c   1.000
_cell.angle_alpha   90.00
_cell.angle_beta   90.00
_cell.angle_gamma   90.00
#
_symmetry.space_group_name_H-M   'P 1'
#
loop_
_entity.id
_entity.type
_entity.pdbx_description
1 polymer ?
#
loop_
_entity_poly.entity_id
_entity_poly.type
_entity_poly.pdbx_seq_one_letter_code
_entity_poly.pdbx_strand_id
1 'polypeptide(L)'
;MTKKKVILLAVAALFAVSGLTALPSGNITGGAGCIVVAAVCAYFGLKKKNAGKENRNRTPAPAAASGGRILDTIRTKVVGVTFNNEDGENRQDILSRMSGSEDITVEKYTYNGEPAAYVKWGDKVIGNLSAELAGDLARKYPKARYTAEILEISGGGYRRSGAI
;
A
#
# COMPACT_ATOMS: atom_id res chain seq x y z
N MET A 1 2.81 -29.84 4.49
CA MET A 1 2.69 -29.49 3.06
C MET A 1 1.22 -29.63 2.65
N THR A 2 0.54 -28.54 2.26
CA THR A 2 -0.88 -28.62 1.84
C THR A 2 -1.01 -29.33 0.49
N LYS A 3 -2.04 -30.17 0.30
CA LYS A 3 -2.25 -31.02 -0.90
C LYS A 3 -2.05 -30.28 -2.24
N LYS A 4 -2.40 -28.98 -2.28
CA LYS A 4 -2.20 -28.09 -3.44
C LYS A 4 -0.73 -27.89 -3.82
N LYS A 5 0.21 -27.88 -2.86
CA LYS A 5 1.65 -27.75 -3.11
C LYS A 5 2.27 -29.02 -3.71
N VAL A 6 1.74 -30.19 -3.35
CA VAL A 6 2.19 -31.49 -3.90
C VAL A 6 1.75 -31.61 -5.36
N ILE A 7 0.54 -31.17 -5.68
CA ILE A 7 0.01 -31.15 -7.07
C ILE A 7 0.84 -30.20 -7.95
N LEU A 8 1.17 -29.00 -7.46
CA LEU A 8 2.01 -28.05 -8.19
C LEU A 8 3.43 -28.58 -8.45
N LEU A 9 4.02 -29.28 -7.49
CA LEU A 9 5.33 -29.92 -7.66
C LEU A 9 5.29 -31.09 -8.66
N ALA A 10 4.23 -31.89 -8.64
CA ALA A 10 4.06 -32.99 -9.58
C ALA A 10 3.90 -32.50 -11.03
N VAL A 11 3.13 -31.42 -11.26
CA VAL A 11 2.97 -30.83 -12.60
C VAL A 11 4.28 -30.19 -13.09
N ALA A 12 5.03 -29.54 -12.22
CA ALA A 12 6.33 -28.95 -12.57
C ALA A 12 7.37 -30.03 -12.94
N ALA A 13 7.39 -31.15 -12.22
CA ALA A 13 8.27 -32.28 -12.55
C ALA A 13 7.90 -32.92 -13.89
N LEU A 14 6.60 -33.04 -14.21
CA LEU A 14 6.14 -33.57 -15.49
C LEU A 14 6.62 -32.72 -16.67
N PHE A 15 6.55 -31.39 -16.53
CA PHE A 15 7.01 -30.44 -17.54
C PHE A 15 8.53 -30.48 -17.76
N ALA A 16 9.30 -30.71 -16.69
CA ALA A 16 10.75 -30.86 -16.78
C ALA A 16 11.17 -32.16 -17.50
N VAL A 17 10.41 -33.25 -17.31
CA VAL A 17 10.67 -34.53 -18.01
C VAL A 17 10.32 -34.44 -19.49
N SER A 18 9.30 -33.67 -19.87
CA SER A 18 8.98 -33.39 -21.29
C SER A 18 10.02 -32.54 -22.01
N GLY A 19 10.82 -31.74 -21.28
CA GLY A 19 11.90 -30.94 -21.86
C GLY A 19 13.17 -31.76 -22.18
N LEU A 20 13.36 -32.92 -21.55
CA LEU A 20 14.60 -33.70 -21.70
C LEU A 20 14.60 -34.62 -22.93
N THR A 21 13.45 -34.91 -23.53
CA THR A 21 13.35 -35.81 -24.70
C THR A 21 13.68 -35.13 -26.04
N ALA A 22 14.02 -33.84 -26.06
CA ALA A 22 14.37 -33.09 -27.28
C ALA A 22 15.89 -32.91 -27.48
N LEU A 23 16.71 -33.89 -27.08
CA LEU A 23 18.17 -33.83 -27.17
C LEU A 23 18.89 -34.94 -27.97
N PRO A 24 18.26 -35.68 -28.92
CA PRO A 24 19.07 -36.44 -29.88
C PRO A 24 18.76 -36.15 -31.35
N SER A 25 18.10 -35.04 -31.69
CA SER A 25 17.69 -34.77 -33.08
C SER A 25 17.88 -33.32 -33.50
N GLY A 26 19.09 -32.77 -33.30
CA GLY A 26 19.68 -31.68 -34.10
C GLY A 26 18.78 -30.61 -34.72
N ASN A 27 17.75 -30.12 -34.00
CA ASN A 27 16.84 -29.11 -34.52
C ASN A 27 16.97 -27.83 -33.68
N ILE A 28 17.84 -26.95 -34.16
CA ILE A 28 18.28 -25.71 -33.52
C ILE A 28 17.10 -24.73 -33.26
N THR A 29 15.97 -24.94 -33.93
CA THR A 29 14.73 -24.16 -33.76
C THR A 29 14.04 -24.37 -32.40
N GLY A 30 14.11 -25.57 -31.80
CA GLY A 30 13.43 -25.85 -30.52
C GLY A 30 14.16 -25.27 -29.30
N GLY A 31 15.50 -25.29 -29.33
CA GLY A 31 16.33 -24.76 -28.26
C GLY A 31 16.30 -23.23 -28.17
N ALA A 32 16.34 -22.55 -29.33
CA ALA A 32 16.26 -21.10 -29.38
C ALA A 32 14.92 -20.56 -28.82
N GLY A 33 13.81 -21.23 -29.14
CA GLY A 33 12.49 -20.89 -28.60
C GLY A 33 12.44 -21.01 -27.07
N CYS A 34 13.04 -22.05 -26.50
CA CYS A 34 13.08 -22.25 -25.05
C CYS A 34 13.95 -21.19 -24.34
N ILE A 35 15.08 -20.79 -24.95
CA ILE A 35 15.93 -19.70 -24.44
C ILE A 35 15.19 -18.37 -24.49
N VAL A 36 14.46 -18.06 -25.57
CA VAL A 36 13.67 -16.82 -25.69
C VAL A 36 12.51 -16.81 -24.69
N VAL A 37 11.79 -17.93 -24.52
CA VAL A 37 10.72 -18.03 -23.52
C VAL A 37 11.30 -17.94 -22.11
N ALA A 38 12.45 -18.57 -21.82
CA ALA A 38 13.13 -18.44 -20.53
C ALA A 38 13.61 -16.99 -20.28
N ALA A 39 14.12 -16.30 -21.31
CA ALA A 39 14.54 -14.91 -21.22
C ALA A 39 13.36 -13.96 -21.03
N VAL A 40 12.22 -14.19 -21.70
CA VAL A 40 10.98 -13.42 -21.52
C VAL A 40 10.37 -13.69 -20.14
N CYS A 41 10.37 -14.94 -19.68
CA CYS A 41 9.94 -15.31 -18.33
C CYS A 41 10.86 -14.72 -17.25
N ALA A 42 12.17 -14.69 -17.47
CA ALA A 42 13.13 -14.04 -16.58
C ALA A 42 12.99 -12.52 -16.61
N TYR A 43 12.76 -11.91 -17.78
CA TYR A 43 12.56 -10.47 -17.94
C TYR A 43 11.24 -10.01 -17.30
N PHE A 44 10.13 -10.72 -17.50
CA PHE A 44 8.88 -10.45 -16.78
C PHE A 44 8.96 -10.80 -15.28
N GLY A 45 9.70 -11.84 -14.92
CA GLY A 45 10.00 -12.19 -13.52
C GLY A 45 10.85 -11.13 -12.80
N LEU A 46 11.75 -10.45 -13.51
CA LEU A 46 12.55 -9.33 -13.01
C LEU A 46 11.80 -8.00 -13.11
N LYS A 47 10.89 -7.82 -14.08
CA LYS A 47 10.00 -6.65 -14.17
C LYS A 47 8.89 -6.66 -13.09
N LYS A 48 8.72 -7.78 -12.37
CA LYS A 48 8.01 -7.82 -11.08
C LYS A 48 8.98 -7.69 -9.90
N LYS A 49 9.83 -6.66 -9.93
CA LYS A 49 10.60 -6.16 -8.77
C LYS A 49 10.39 -4.67 -8.49
N ASN A 50 9.33 -4.06 -9.04
CA ASN A 50 8.82 -2.75 -8.61
C ASN A 50 7.38 -2.80 -8.07
N ALA A 51 6.92 -3.99 -7.67
CA ALA A 51 5.75 -4.12 -6.80
C ALA A 51 6.28 -4.38 -5.39
N GLY A 52 6.00 -3.42 -4.51
CA GLY A 52 6.24 -3.37 -3.07
C GLY A 52 6.98 -4.54 -2.42
N LYS A 53 7.97 -4.18 -1.60
CA LYS A 53 8.25 -4.95 -0.38
C LYS A 53 6.99 -4.98 0.49
N GLU A 54 6.03 -5.83 0.13
CA GLU A 54 5.04 -6.36 1.05
C GLU A 54 5.85 -7.18 2.05
N ASN A 55 6.14 -6.54 3.18
CA ASN A 55 6.76 -7.13 4.33
C ASN A 55 5.85 -8.26 4.80
N ARG A 56 6.13 -9.48 4.30
CA ARG A 56 5.54 -10.73 4.76
C ARG A 56 6.08 -11.07 6.15
N ASN A 57 5.87 -10.17 7.10
CA ASN A 57 5.80 -10.49 8.50
C ASN A 57 4.31 -10.60 8.85
N ARG A 58 3.68 -11.69 8.41
CA ARG A 58 2.53 -12.22 9.15
C ARG A 58 3.07 -12.74 10.48
N THR A 59 3.37 -11.81 11.38
CA THR A 59 3.04 -12.03 12.77
C THR A 59 1.51 -12.23 12.77
N PRO A 60 0.97 -13.30 13.38
CA PRO A 60 -0.44 -13.31 13.74
C PRO A 60 -0.75 -11.95 14.36
N ALA A 61 -1.86 -11.31 14.00
CA ALA A 61 -2.32 -10.14 14.73
C ALA A 61 -2.17 -10.47 16.21
N PRO A 62 -1.28 -9.81 16.97
CA PRO A 62 -1.32 -10.00 18.41
C PRO A 62 -2.73 -9.60 18.77
N ALA A 63 -3.47 -10.55 19.33
CA ALA A 63 -4.68 -10.26 20.06
C ALA A 63 -4.41 -8.98 20.84
N ALA A 64 -5.26 -7.98 20.60
CA ALA A 64 -5.10 -6.59 21.03
C ALA A 64 -4.22 -6.53 22.27
N ALA A 65 -3.05 -5.90 22.14
CA ALA A 65 -2.24 -5.55 23.29
C ALA A 65 -3.08 -4.59 24.15
N SER A 66 -3.93 -5.17 24.99
CA SER A 66 -4.80 -4.54 25.98
C SER A 66 -3.92 -4.05 27.14
N GLY A 67 -3.02 -3.13 26.80
CA GLY A 67 -2.04 -2.55 27.71
C GLY A 67 -1.34 -1.31 27.14
N GLY A 68 -1.69 -0.87 25.92
CA GLY A 68 -1.24 0.42 25.40
C GLY A 68 -1.97 1.54 26.13
N ARG A 69 -1.26 2.32 26.94
CA ARG A 69 -1.79 3.58 27.51
C ARG A 69 -1.88 4.64 26.40
N ILE A 70 -2.99 5.36 26.36
CA ILE A 70 -3.11 6.58 25.55
C ILE A 70 -2.17 7.62 26.17
N LEU A 71 -1.19 8.08 25.40
CA LEU A 71 -0.19 9.06 25.87
C LEU A 71 -0.69 10.49 25.75
N ASP A 72 -1.50 10.76 24.73
CA ASP A 72 -2.01 12.09 24.40
C ASP A 72 -3.26 11.95 23.51
N THR A 73 -4.20 12.88 23.63
CA THR A 73 -5.41 12.98 22.79
C THR A 73 -5.48 14.39 22.24
N ILE A 74 -5.28 14.52 20.93
CA ILE A 74 -5.11 15.81 20.27
C ILE A 74 -6.22 15.99 19.24
N ARG A 75 -7.06 17.01 19.45
CA ARG A 75 -8.00 17.47 18.42
C ARG A 75 -7.27 18.38 17.46
N THR A 76 -7.23 18.01 16.18
CA THR A 76 -6.52 18.78 15.16
C THR A 76 -7.27 18.77 13.83
N LYS A 77 -6.92 19.71 12.96
CA LYS A 77 -7.39 19.75 11.57
C LYS A 77 -6.41 19.00 10.67
N VAL A 78 -6.96 18.31 9.68
CA VAL A 78 -6.18 17.73 8.58
C VAL A 78 -5.83 18.84 7.60
N VAL A 79 -4.56 18.93 7.20
CA VAL A 79 -4.07 19.91 6.23
C VAL A 79 -3.83 19.28 4.86
N GLY A 80 -3.71 20.12 3.83
CA GLY A 80 -3.37 19.68 2.48
C GLY A 80 -4.49 18.92 1.75
N VAL A 81 -5.73 19.09 2.21
CA VAL A 81 -6.94 18.45 1.65
C VAL A 81 -7.29 18.94 0.23
N THR A 82 -6.77 20.10 -0.19
CA THR A 82 -7.01 20.68 -1.52
C THR A 82 -6.01 20.24 -2.58
N PHE A 83 -4.92 19.56 -2.20
CA PHE A 83 -3.92 19.07 -3.15
C PHE A 83 -4.32 17.72 -3.71
N ASN A 84 -3.80 17.38 -4.89
CA ASN A 84 -3.92 16.04 -5.45
C ASN A 84 -2.90 15.10 -4.80
N ASN A 85 -3.21 13.80 -4.83
CA ASN A 85 -2.28 12.73 -4.53
C ASN A 85 -1.26 12.55 -5.66
N GLU A 86 -0.17 11.82 -5.36
CA GLU A 86 0.92 11.56 -6.33
C GLU A 86 0.45 10.74 -7.54
N ASP A 87 -0.58 9.92 -7.36
CA ASP A 87 -1.25 9.16 -8.42
C ASP A 87 -2.28 9.99 -9.21
N GLY A 88 -2.44 11.27 -8.86
CA GLY A 88 -3.35 12.21 -9.52
C GLY A 88 -4.75 12.25 -8.93
N GLU A 89 -5.09 11.41 -7.95
CA GLU A 89 -6.41 11.47 -7.31
C GLU A 89 -6.63 12.79 -6.57
N ASN A 90 -7.80 13.41 -6.76
CA ASN A 90 -8.15 14.64 -6.06
C ASN A 90 -8.67 14.33 -4.64
N ARG A 91 -8.03 14.91 -3.63
CA ARG A 91 -8.40 14.68 -2.22
C ARG A 91 -9.77 15.23 -1.84
N GLN A 92 -10.22 16.33 -2.47
CA GLN A 92 -11.57 16.87 -2.22
C GLN A 92 -12.65 15.92 -2.76
N ASP A 93 -12.41 15.26 -3.89
CA ASP A 93 -13.35 14.26 -4.42
C ASP A 93 -13.43 13.04 -3.50
N ILE A 94 -12.31 12.61 -2.92
CA ILE A 94 -12.29 11.53 -1.94
C ILE A 94 -13.08 11.92 -0.69
N LEU A 95 -12.80 13.10 -0.12
CA LEU A 95 -13.49 13.63 1.07
C LEU A 95 -14.99 13.83 0.83
N SER A 96 -15.40 14.21 -0.39
CA SER A 96 -16.82 14.40 -0.74
C SER A 96 -17.67 13.13 -0.64
N ARG A 97 -17.01 11.96 -0.67
CA ARG A 97 -17.66 10.64 -0.61
C ARG A 97 -17.66 10.05 0.79
N MET A 98 -17.02 10.69 1.76
CA MET A 98 -16.93 10.22 3.14
C MET A 98 -18.15 10.68 3.94
N SER A 99 -18.65 9.81 4.81
CA SER A 99 -19.73 10.10 5.75
C SER A 99 -19.24 10.68 7.08
N GLY A 100 -17.96 10.47 7.40
CA GLY A 100 -17.35 10.89 8.67
C GLY A 100 -17.41 9.83 9.76
N SER A 101 -18.00 8.66 9.51
CA SER A 101 -17.97 7.51 10.43
C SER A 101 -16.96 6.44 10.03
N GLU A 102 -16.18 6.67 8.97
CA GLU A 102 -15.19 5.72 8.49
C GLU A 102 -13.95 5.67 9.36
N ASP A 103 -13.33 4.49 9.41
CA ASP A 103 -12.01 4.33 10.02
C ASP A 103 -10.94 5.01 9.17
N ILE A 104 -10.11 5.82 9.82
CA ILE A 104 -8.94 6.46 9.23
C ILE A 104 -7.66 5.98 9.88
N THR A 105 -6.57 6.08 9.13
CA THR A 105 -5.23 5.73 9.62
C THR A 105 -4.30 6.92 9.50
N VAL A 106 -3.34 7.01 10.42
CA VAL A 106 -2.27 8.01 10.37
C VAL A 106 -0.94 7.29 10.20
N GLU A 107 -0.26 7.57 9.09
CA GLU A 107 0.96 6.87 8.68
C GLU A 107 2.15 7.84 8.69
N LYS A 108 3.18 7.52 9.49
CA LYS A 108 4.41 8.32 9.56
C LYS A 108 5.21 8.19 8.27
N TYR A 109 5.75 9.29 7.79
CA TYR A 109 6.69 9.34 6.67
C TYR A 109 7.67 10.51 6.85
N THR A 110 8.49 10.74 5.83
CA THR A 110 9.46 11.84 5.80
C THR A 110 9.23 12.68 4.55
N TYR A 111 9.14 13.99 4.73
CA TYR A 111 9.00 14.95 3.64
C TYR A 111 10.15 15.94 3.71
N ASN A 112 10.97 16.00 2.65
CA ASN A 112 12.16 16.88 2.59
C ASN A 112 13.09 16.76 3.81
N GLY A 113 13.24 15.54 4.36
CA GLY A 113 14.06 15.28 5.55
C GLY A 113 13.34 15.51 6.89
N GLU A 114 12.14 16.10 6.87
CA GLU A 114 11.36 16.41 8.08
C GLU A 114 10.31 15.33 8.39
N PRO A 115 10.01 15.08 9.68
CA PRO A 115 8.93 14.18 10.07
C PRO A 115 7.56 14.67 9.57
N ALA A 116 6.82 13.77 8.94
CA ALA A 116 5.48 14.05 8.43
C ALA A 116 4.54 12.87 8.70
N ALA A 117 3.24 13.08 8.58
CA ALA A 117 2.27 12.02 8.80
C ALA A 117 1.04 12.17 7.89
N TYR A 118 0.84 11.18 7.02
CA TYR A 118 -0.34 11.08 6.18
C TYR A 118 -1.56 10.77 7.01
N VAL A 119 -2.70 11.33 6.63
CA VAL A 119 -4.02 10.88 7.07
C VAL A 119 -4.66 10.17 5.89
N LYS A 120 -5.08 8.92 6.10
CA LYS A 120 -5.54 8.02 5.03
C LYS A 120 -6.90 7.43 5.34
N TRP A 121 -7.71 7.31 4.29
CA TRP A 121 -8.93 6.51 4.27
C TRP A 121 -8.67 5.29 3.36
N GLY A 122 -8.59 4.11 3.97
CA GLY A 122 -8.08 2.92 3.28
C GLY A 122 -6.65 3.12 2.78
N ASP A 123 -6.44 2.93 1.48
CA ASP A 123 -5.18 3.17 0.79
C ASP A 123 -5.00 4.62 0.31
N LYS A 124 -6.05 5.44 0.35
CA LYS A 124 -6.07 6.79 -0.20
C LYS A 124 -5.63 7.82 0.83
N VAL A 125 -4.70 8.69 0.44
CA VAL A 125 -4.32 9.85 1.26
C VAL A 125 -5.40 10.92 1.12
N ILE A 126 -5.93 11.40 2.25
CA ILE A 126 -6.92 12.48 2.31
C ILE A 126 -6.32 13.80 2.80
N GLY A 127 -5.10 13.75 3.35
CA GLY A 127 -4.34 14.93 3.75
C GLY A 127 -3.19 14.54 4.67
N ASN A 128 -2.74 15.50 5.48
CA ASN A 128 -1.62 15.34 6.39
C ASN A 128 -1.94 15.90 7.77
N LEU A 129 -1.23 15.45 8.80
CA LEU A 129 -1.06 16.26 10.00
C LEU A 129 -0.24 17.51 9.65
N SER A 130 -0.47 18.62 10.37
CA SER A 130 0.37 19.81 10.20
C SER A 130 1.85 19.47 10.46
N ALA A 131 2.75 20.15 9.76
CA ALA A 131 4.19 19.92 9.89
C ALA A 131 4.66 20.08 11.35
N GLU A 132 4.14 21.10 12.05
CA GLU A 132 4.39 21.34 13.47
C GLU A 132 3.95 20.15 14.33
N LEU A 133 2.70 19.69 14.18
CA LEU A 133 2.18 18.57 14.97
C LEU A 133 2.94 17.28 14.67
N ALA A 134 3.25 17.01 13.40
CA ALA A 134 4.03 15.83 13.02
C ALA A 134 5.44 15.88 13.64
N GLY A 135 6.09 17.04 13.62
CA GLY A 135 7.39 17.26 14.26
C GLY A 135 7.36 17.09 15.78
N ASP A 136 6.35 17.65 16.44
CA ASP A 136 6.16 17.51 17.89
C ASP A 136 5.88 16.07 18.29
N LEU A 137 5.01 15.37 17.57
CA LEU A 137 4.71 13.97 17.82
C LEU A 137 5.93 13.07 17.57
N ALA A 138 6.74 13.36 16.56
CA ALA A 138 7.97 12.62 16.28
C ALA A 138 9.02 12.82 17.38
N ARG A 139 9.16 14.05 17.90
CA ARG A 139 10.08 14.37 19.00
C ARG A 139 9.62 13.80 20.35
N LYS A 140 8.36 14.04 20.71
CA LYS A 140 7.79 13.68 22.02
C LYS A 140 7.51 12.18 22.11
N TYR A 141 7.07 11.57 21.00
CA TYR A 141 6.60 10.18 20.96
C TYR A 141 7.09 9.41 19.71
N PRO A 142 8.41 9.23 19.53
CA PRO A 142 8.98 8.67 18.29
C PRO A 142 8.44 7.27 17.96
N LYS A 143 8.23 6.44 18.98
CA LYS A 143 7.75 5.04 18.85
C LYS A 143 6.24 4.87 19.03
N ALA A 144 5.49 5.95 19.26
CA ALA A 144 4.05 5.83 19.45
C ALA A 144 3.34 5.45 18.15
N ARG A 145 2.25 4.70 18.30
CA ARG A 145 1.25 4.46 17.26
C ARG A 145 0.17 5.52 17.37
N TYR A 146 -0.43 5.87 16.24
CA TYR A 146 -1.51 6.85 16.20
C TYR A 146 -2.82 6.13 15.89
N THR A 147 -3.83 6.42 16.70
CA THR A 147 -5.23 6.10 16.43
C THR A 147 -5.94 7.43 16.20
N ALA A 148 -6.80 7.48 15.19
CA ALA A 148 -7.52 8.69 14.85
C ALA A 148 -8.98 8.36 14.57
N GLU A 149 -9.83 9.31 14.93
CA GLU A 149 -11.27 9.29 14.65
C GLU A 149 -11.63 10.60 13.95
N ILE A 150 -12.62 10.53 13.06
CA ILE A 150 -13.15 11.72 12.42
C ILE A 150 -14.19 12.32 13.35
N LEU A 151 -13.98 13.57 13.75
CA LEU A 151 -14.97 14.31 14.53
C LEU A 151 -15.94 15.08 13.64
N GLU A 152 -15.42 15.63 12.55
CA GLU A 152 -16.15 16.50 11.65
C GLU A 152 -15.46 16.50 10.28
N ILE A 153 -16.24 16.35 9.21
CA ILE A 153 -15.82 16.68 7.86
C ILE A 153 -16.51 17.98 7.49
N SER A 154 -15.72 19.03 7.31
CA SER A 154 -16.21 20.34 6.85
C SER A 154 -15.56 20.68 5.51
N GLY A 155 -16.34 21.34 4.64
CA GLY A 155 -15.92 21.66 3.28
C GLY A 155 -16.69 22.85 2.71
N GLY A 156 -15.96 23.75 2.02
CA GLY A 156 -16.41 25.06 1.56
C GLY A 156 -17.59 25.03 0.58
N GLY A 157 -18.56 25.90 0.83
CA GLY A 157 -19.80 26.00 0.09
C GLY A 157 -19.61 26.38 -1.39
N TYR A 158 -19.91 25.44 -2.28
CA TYR A 158 -20.62 25.80 -3.49
C TYR A 158 -22.10 25.91 -3.14
N ARG A 159 -22.52 27.08 -2.62
CA ARG A 159 -23.88 27.52 -2.92
C ARG A 159 -23.94 27.63 -4.43
N ARG A 160 -24.71 26.76 -5.06
CA ARG A 160 -25.17 26.93 -6.44
C ARG A 160 -26.12 28.14 -6.43
N SER A 161 -25.57 29.35 -6.33
CA SER A 161 -26.30 30.57 -6.64
C SER A 161 -26.52 30.57 -8.15
N GLY A 162 -27.75 30.28 -8.57
CA GLY A 162 -28.12 30.37 -9.98
C GLY A 162 -29.20 29.38 -10.40
N ALA A 163 -30.43 29.62 -9.96
CA ALA A 163 -31.65 29.44 -10.75
C ALA A 163 -32.75 30.23 -10.04
N ILE A 164 -32.90 31.49 -10.46
CA ILE A 164 -34.18 32.22 -10.41
C ILE A 164 -35.06 31.68 -11.53
#